data_AF-A0A3B3WJN7-F1
#
_entry.id   AF-A0A3B3WJN7-F1
#
_cell.length_a   1.000
_cell.length_b   1.000
_cell.length_c   1.000
_cell.angle_alpha   90.00
_cell.angle_beta   90.00
_cell.angle_gamma   90.00
#
_symmetry.space_group_name_H-M   'P 1'
#
loop_
_entity.id
_entity.type
_entity.pdbx_description
1 polymer ?
#
loop_
_entity_poly.entity_id
_entity_poly.type
_entity_poly.pdbx_seq_one_letter_code
_entity_poly.pdbx_strand_id
1 'polypeptide(L)' 'LTSTSKLQGTNTFCKFREKLLANNYNAYESAAYPRMFLGLSKNGKTKRGNRVSPAMTVTHFLPRI' A
#
# COMPACT_ATOMS: atom_id res chain seq x y z
N LEU A 1 -9.99 -1.26 -1.19
CA LEU A 1 -9.59 -2.69 -1.31
C LEU A 1 -9.89 -3.34 0.05
N THR A 2 -11.15 -3.44 0.45
CA THR A 2 -12.11 -4.45 0.02
C THR A 2 -13.48 -3.82 -0.26
N SER A 3 -14.26 -4.47 -1.13
CA SER A 3 -15.70 -4.22 -1.31
C SER A 3 -16.41 -4.97 -0.20
N THR A 4 -16.75 -4.31 0.90
CA THR A 4 -17.88 -4.64 1.79
C THR A 4 -17.88 -3.63 2.94
N SER A 5 -19.00 -2.95 3.05
CA SER A 5 -19.40 -2.03 4.09
C SER A 5 -19.46 -2.70 5.47
N LYS A 6 -18.35 -2.73 6.21
CA LYS A 6 -18.34 -2.87 7.68
C LYS A 6 -16.97 -2.49 8.26
N LEU A 7 -16.92 -1.40 9.02
CA LEU A 7 -15.76 -1.05 9.86
C LEU A 7 -15.73 -1.99 11.07
N GLN A 8 -15.30 -3.23 10.87
CA GLN A 8 -14.89 -4.11 11.96
C GLN A 8 -13.37 -4.05 12.06
N GLY A 9 -12.87 -3.64 13.22
CA GLY A 9 -11.46 -3.61 13.60
C GLY A 9 -10.82 -5.00 13.54
N THR A 10 -10.63 -5.51 12.34
CA THR A 10 -9.87 -6.73 12.05
C THR A 10 -8.43 -6.30 11.86
N ASN A 11 -7.77 -6.14 13.01
CA ASN A 11 -6.40 -5.63 13.22
C ASN A 11 -5.32 -6.15 12.27
N THR A 12 -5.56 -7.20 11.48
CA THR A 12 -4.57 -7.81 10.59
C THR A 12 -4.54 -7.16 9.20
N PHE A 13 -5.69 -6.76 8.65
CA PHE A 13 -5.76 -6.23 7.27
C PHE A 13 -5.37 -4.75 7.16
N CYS A 14 -5.45 -4.01 8.28
CA CYS A 14 -5.06 -2.61 8.36
C CYS A 14 -3.57 -2.42 8.70
N LYS A 15 -2.82 -3.51 8.89
CA LYS A 15 -1.39 -3.47 9.19
C LYS A 15 -0.58 -3.54 7.90
N PHE A 16 0.38 -2.64 7.77
CA PHE A 16 1.33 -2.59 6.66
C PHE A 16 2.76 -2.59 7.19
N ARG A 17 3.64 -3.28 6.47
CA ARG A 17 5.08 -3.22 6.68
C ARG A 17 5.63 -2.07 5.85
N GLU A 18 6.18 -1.08 6.53
CA GLU A 18 6.93 -0.01 5.90
C GLU A 18 8.30 -0.54 5.42
N LYS A 19 8.66 -0.20 4.18
CA LYS A 19 9.96 -0.52 3.58
C LYS A 19 10.57 0.73 3.00
N LEU A 20 11.76 1.09 3.49
CA LEU A 20 12.59 2.11 2.86
C LEU A 20 13.16 1.56 1.55
N LEU A 21 12.96 2.31 0.46
CA LEU A 21 13.47 1.97 -0.86
C LEU A 21 14.81 2.68 -1.12
N ALA A 22 15.57 2.18 -2.09
CA ALA A 22 16.88 2.74 -2.45
C ALA A 22 16.84 4.21 -2.90
N ASN A 23 15.68 4.71 -3.33
CA ASN A 23 15.46 6.11 -3.72
C ASN A 23 14.93 6.99 -2.57
N ASN A 24 15.02 6.54 -1.31
CA ASN A 24 14.55 7.24 -0.11
C ASN A 24 13.03 7.49 -0.05
N TYR A 25 12.24 6.75 -0.83
CA TYR A 25 10.78 6.67 -0.65
C TYR A 25 10.42 5.45 0.19
N ASN A 26 9.22 5.47 0.77
CA ASN A 26 8.67 4.32 1.47
C ASN A 26 7.67 3.57 0.59
N ALA A 27 7.67 2.25 0.70
CA ALA A 27 6.60 1.38 0.20
C ALA A 27 5.92 0.65 1.36
N TYR A 28 4.63 0.37 1.22
CA TYR A 28 3.83 -0.28 2.25
C TYR A 28 3.29 -1.61 1.75
N GLU A 29 3.77 -2.71 2.32
CA GLU A 29 3.33 -4.07 2.00
C GLU A 29 2.27 -4.53 3.01
N SER A 30 1.19 -5.16 2.56
CA SER A 30 0.17 -5.69 3.47
C SER A 30 0.77 -6.78 4.38
N ALA A 31 0.56 -6.65 5.70
CA ALA A 31 0.98 -7.67 6.66
C ALA A 31 0.17 -8.97 6.53
N ALA A 32 -1.12 -8.85 6.15
CA ALA A 32 -2.01 -9.99 5.93
C ALA A 32 -1.84 -10.63 4.53
N TYR A 33 -1.43 -9.85 3.53
CA TYR A 33 -1.26 -10.30 2.15
C TYR A 33 0.16 -9.98 1.63
N PRO A 34 1.14 -10.85 1.87
CA PRO A 34 2.50 -10.66 1.35
C PRO A 34 2.49 -10.45 -0.17
N ARG A 35 3.41 -9.61 -0.65
CA ARG A 35 3.55 -9.17 -2.05
C ARG A 35 2.41 -8.28 -2.58
N MET A 36 1.46 -7.87 -1.74
CA MET A 36 0.51 -6.81 -2.10
C MET A 36 0.93 -5.47 -1.51
N PHE A 37 0.97 -4.43 -2.35
CA PHE A 37 1.44 -3.11 -1.95
C PHE A 37 0.34 -2.05 -2.04
N LEU A 38 0.41 -1.05 -1.16
CA LEU A 38 -0.37 0.16 -1.30
C LEU A 38 0.08 0.89 -2.57
N GLY A 39 -0.87 1.40 -3.36
CA GLY A 39 -0.50 2.21 -4.51
C GLY A 39 -1.60 3.15 -5.01
N LEU A 40 -1.17 4.31 -5.50
CA LEU A 40 -2.00 5.36 -6.06
C LEU A 40 -1.58 5.65 -7.51
N SER A 41 -2.56 5.79 -8.38
CA SER A 41 -2.35 6.29 -9.74
C SER A 41 -2.01 7.78 -9.73
N LYS A 42 -1.49 8.28 -10.86
CA LYS A 42 -1.24 9.72 -11.08
C LYS A 42 -2.46 10.61 -10.80
N ASN A 43 -3.67 10.05 -10.95
CA ASN A 43 -4.94 10.77 -10.74
C ASN A 43 -5.48 10.59 -9.31
N GLY A 44 -4.67 10.11 -8.36
CA GLY A 44 -5.07 9.92 -6.95
C GLY A 44 -5.94 8.69 -6.68
N LYS A 45 -6.33 7.90 -7.70
CA LYS A 45 -7.13 6.68 -7.51
C LYS A 45 -6.28 5.51 -7.01
N THR A 46 -6.82 4.70 -6.10
CA THR A 46 -6.18 3.48 -5.60
C THR A 46 -5.96 2.44 -6.71
N LYS A 47 -4.79 1.80 -6.71
CA LYS A 47 -4.47 0.64 -7.55
C LYS A 47 -4.66 -0.66 -6.76
N ARG A 48 -5.02 -1.75 -7.45
CA ARG A 48 -5.09 -3.09 -6.83
C ARG A 48 -3.70 -3.53 -6.37
N GLY A 49 -3.57 -3.95 -5.11
CA GLY A 49 -2.27 -4.26 -4.50
C GLY A 49 -1.50 -5.42 -5.15
N ASN A 50 -2.20 -6.37 -5.79
CA ASN A 50 -1.59 -7.46 -6.55
C ASN A 50 -1.24 -7.11 -8.00
N ARG A 51 -1.43 -5.84 -8.41
CA ARG A 51 -1.07 -5.31 -9.74
C ARG A 51 0.00 -4.23 -9.69
N VAL A 52 0.67 -4.12 -8.54
CA VAL A 52 1.71 -3.15 -8.29
C VAL A 52 2.89 -3.85 -7.61
N SER A 53 4.08 -3.30 -7.81
CA SER A 53 5.32 -3.80 -7.20
C SER A 53 6.11 -2.61 -6.63
N PRO A 54 7.03 -2.83 -5.68
CA PRO A 54 7.80 -1.76 -5.04
C PRO A 54 8.76 -1.03 -6.02
N ALA A 55 9.01 -1.60 -7.20
CA ALA A 55 9.76 -0.93 -8.26
C ALA A 55 8.94 0.14 -9.00
N MET A 56 7.60 0.12 -8.87
CA MET A 56 6.72 1.06 -9.57
C MET A 56 6.47 2.31 -8.72
N THR A 57 6.61 3.49 -9.33
CA THR A 57 6.42 4.80 -8.66
C THR A 57 5.05 4.98 -8.02
N VAL A 58 4.03 4.28 -8.51
CA VAL A 58 2.68 4.27 -7.89
C VAL A 58 2.67 3.74 -6.45
N THR A 59 3.74 3.07 -6.01
CA THR A 59 3.91 2.54 -4.64
C THR A 59 4.85 3.37 -3.77
N HIS A 60 5.40 4.46 -4.30
CA HIS A 60 6.40 5.29 -3.62
C HIS A 60 5.71 6.42 -2.87
N PHE A 61 5.84 6.43 -1.56
CA PHE A 61 5.26 7.45 -0.69
C PHE A 61 6.36 8.20 0.04
N LEU A 62 6.22 9.53 0.08
CA LEU A 62 7.08 10.40 0.86
C LEU A 62 6.29 10.87 2.08
N PRO A 63 6.73 10.61 3.32
CA PRO A 63 6.10 11.14 4.52
C PRO A 63 6.03 12.67 4.47
N ARG A 64 4.85 13.22 4.75
CA ARG A 64 4.59 14.66 4.87
C ARG A 64 3.83 14.92 6.17
N ILE A 65 4.01 16.11 6.74
CA ILE A 65 3.37 16.59 7.97
C ILE A 65 1.93 17.03 7.67
#